data_AF-A0A3S4ZUQ1-F1
#
_entry.id   AF-A0A3S4ZUQ1-F1
#
_cell.length_a   1.000
_cell.length_b   1.000
_cell.length_c   1.000
_cell.angle_alpha   90.00
_cell.angle_beta   90.00
_cell.angle_gamma   90.00
#
_symmetry.space_group_name_H-M   'P 1'
#
loop_
_entity.id
_entity.type
_entity.pdbx_description
1 polymer ?
#
loop_
_entity_poly.entity_id
_entity_poly.type
_entity_poly.pdbx_seq_one_letter_code
_entity_poly.pdbx_strand_id
1 'polypeptide(L)'
;MAFGMPVRRGHIAPQNTYIDTLIRKFDGQQARFIIANAVKPNKPIIYCSDGFCELFGFTRGQLLIKSALLYILHGELTSRASIKALHNALCNDVESELNIRLYRKDGAKLELLKIL
;
A
#
# COMPACT_ATOMS: atom_id res chain seq x y z
N MET A 1 -8.03 6.71 52.00
CA MET A 1 -9.08 6.01 51.21
C MET A 1 -8.87 6.37 49.75
N ALA A 2 -8.29 5.46 48.97
CA ALA A 2 -8.00 5.68 47.55
C ALA A 2 -9.20 5.23 46.69
N PHE A 3 -9.79 6.15 45.92
CA PHE A 3 -10.82 5.81 44.94
C PHE A 3 -10.14 5.48 43.60
N GLY A 4 -10.21 4.20 43.23
CA GLY A 4 -9.64 3.65 42.00
C GLY A 4 -10.30 4.23 40.74
N MET A 5 -9.47 4.53 39.75
CA MET A 5 -9.92 4.94 38.41
C MET A 5 -10.46 3.71 37.66
N PRO A 6 -11.58 3.81 36.91
CA PRO A 6 -12.08 2.70 36.11
C PRO A 6 -11.22 2.51 34.86
N VAL A 7 -10.44 1.44 34.85
CA VAL A 7 -9.73 0.95 33.67
C VAL A 7 -10.76 0.46 32.66
N ARG A 8 -10.92 1.19 31.56
CA ARG A 8 -11.65 0.68 30.39
C ARG A 8 -10.80 -0.40 29.72
N ARG A 9 -11.03 -1.66 30.10
CA ARG A 9 -10.64 -2.86 29.31
C ARG A 9 -11.41 -2.84 27.99
N GLY A 10 -10.98 -2.01 27.06
CA GLY A 10 -11.29 -2.21 25.65
C GLY A 10 -10.40 -3.33 25.15
N HIS A 11 -11.00 -4.40 24.62
CA HIS A 11 -10.32 -5.32 23.71
C HIS A 11 -9.93 -4.52 22.46
N ILE A 12 -8.86 -3.74 22.56
CA ILE A 12 -8.16 -3.21 21.40
C ILE A 12 -7.44 -4.44 20.86
N ALA A 13 -7.88 -4.94 19.70
CA ALA A 13 -7.11 -5.93 18.95
C ALA A 13 -5.65 -5.49 18.99
N PRO A 14 -4.67 -6.36 19.35
CA PRO A 14 -3.31 -5.93 19.59
C PRO A 14 -2.91 -5.04 18.42
N GLN A 15 -2.67 -3.76 18.73
CA GLN A 15 -2.14 -2.79 17.77
C GLN A 15 -1.06 -3.55 17.05
N ASN A 16 -1.18 -3.76 15.74
CA ASN A 16 -0.27 -4.63 15.03
C ASN A 16 1.07 -3.87 14.98
N THR A 17 1.85 -3.95 16.05
CA THR A 17 3.01 -3.09 16.36
C THR A 17 4.01 -3.14 15.23
N TYR A 18 4.04 -4.28 14.53
CA TYR A 18 4.84 -4.51 13.35
C TYR A 18 4.50 -3.57 12.20
N ILE A 19 3.21 -3.37 11.90
CA ILE A 19 2.77 -2.45 10.83
C ILE A 19 3.07 -1.01 11.23
N ASP A 20 2.78 -0.62 12.48
CA ASP A 20 3.08 0.75 12.96
C ASP A 20 4.59 1.05 12.95
N THR A 21 5.42 0.06 13.33
CA THR A 21 6.88 0.16 13.29
C THR A 21 7.40 0.27 11.86
N LEU A 22 6.86 -0.54 10.93
CA LEU A 22 7.20 -0.45 9.50
C LEU A 22 6.82 0.91 8.94
N ILE A 23 5.61 1.39 9.23
CA ILE A 23 5.15 2.72 8.81
C ILE A 23 6.13 3.77 9.30
N ARG A 24 6.41 3.85 10.61
CA ARG A 24 7.34 4.86 11.16
C ARG A 24 8.74 4.79 10.55
N LYS A 25 9.25 3.58 10.30
CA LYS A 25 10.59 3.38 9.73
C LYS A 25 10.68 3.90 8.30
N PHE A 26 9.68 3.63 7.47
CA PHE A 26 9.68 4.03 6.06
C PHE A 26 9.16 5.45 5.83
N ASP A 27 8.28 5.95 6.71
CA ASP A 27 7.77 7.33 6.68
C ASP A 27 8.90 8.35 6.92
N GLY A 28 9.81 8.06 7.86
CA GLY A 28 11.00 8.87 8.12
C GLY A 28 11.99 8.97 6.94
N GLN A 29 11.84 8.12 5.90
CA GLN A 29 12.67 8.16 4.69
C GLN A 29 11.93 8.76 3.48
N GLN A 30 10.73 9.32 3.66
CA GLN A 30 9.85 9.77 2.57
C GLN A 30 9.63 8.65 1.52
N ALA A 31 9.65 7.39 1.95
CA ALA A 31 9.51 6.26 1.05
C ALA A 31 8.09 6.21 0.47
N ARG A 32 7.99 5.83 -0.80
CA ARG A 32 6.72 5.74 -1.53
C ARG A 32 6.28 4.29 -1.58
N PHE A 33 5.46 3.88 -0.61
CA PHE A 33 5.04 2.49 -0.46
C PHE A 33 3.55 2.36 -0.13
N ILE A 34 3.02 1.17 -0.40
CA ILE A 34 1.68 0.73 -0.01
C ILE A 34 1.81 -0.58 0.77
N ILE A 35 0.86 -0.84 1.66
CA ILE A 35 0.75 -2.13 2.35
C ILE A 35 -0.62 -2.69 2.00
N ALA A 36 -0.64 -3.95 1.57
CA ALA A 36 -1.86 -4.66 1.23
C ALA A 36 -2.04 -5.91 2.10
N ASN A 37 -3.28 -6.34 2.25
CA ASN A 37 -3.61 -7.54 3.00
C ASN A 37 -3.37 -8.78 2.14
N ALA A 38 -2.28 -9.51 2.43
CA ALA A 38 -1.92 -10.76 1.75
C ALA A 38 -2.97 -11.88 1.89
N VAL A 39 -3.76 -11.89 2.96
CA VAL A 39 -4.69 -12.98 3.27
C VAL A 39 -6.03 -12.84 2.55
N LYS A 40 -6.40 -11.61 2.18
CA LYS A 40 -7.70 -11.34 1.53
C LYS A 40 -7.62 -11.50 0.01
N PRO A 41 -8.72 -11.96 -0.63
CA PRO A 41 -8.80 -11.99 -2.09
C PRO A 41 -8.59 -10.59 -2.65
N ASN A 42 -7.97 -10.50 -3.83
CA ASN A 42 -7.59 -9.25 -4.51
C ASN A 42 -6.57 -8.36 -3.78
N LYS A 43 -6.01 -8.82 -2.64
CA LYS A 43 -4.92 -8.16 -1.92
C LYS A 43 -5.24 -6.66 -1.68
N PRO A 44 -6.29 -6.32 -0.91
CA PRO A 44 -6.72 -4.94 -0.74
C PRO A 44 -5.68 -4.12 0.02
N ILE A 45 -5.45 -2.90 -0.42
CA ILE A 45 -4.56 -1.93 0.21
C ILE A 45 -5.14 -1.51 1.56
N ILE A 46 -4.36 -1.71 2.63
CA ILE A 46 -4.70 -1.34 4.01
C ILE A 46 -3.97 -0.09 4.47
N TYR A 47 -2.85 0.25 3.83
CA TYR A 47 -2.11 1.47 4.10
C TYR A 47 -1.46 2.01 2.83
N CYS A 48 -1.35 3.33 2.76
CA CYS A 48 -0.64 4.03 1.71
C CYS A 48 0.20 5.14 2.35
N SER A 49 1.46 5.29 1.95
CA SER A 49 2.31 6.42 2.33
C SER A 49 1.80 7.73 1.72
N ASP A 50 2.04 8.86 2.39
CA ASP A 50 1.74 10.19 1.86
C ASP A 50 2.55 10.47 0.59
N GLY A 51 3.84 10.08 0.56
CA GLY A 51 4.68 10.23 -0.63
C GLY A 51 4.18 9.44 -1.84
N PHE A 52 3.48 8.31 -1.64
CA PHE A 52 2.81 7.60 -2.73
C PHE A 52 1.55 8.33 -3.19
N CYS A 53 0.74 8.82 -2.24
CA CYS A 53 -0.46 9.61 -2.52
C CYS A 53 -0.14 10.86 -3.35
N GLU A 54 0.90 11.60 -2.94
CA GLU A 54 1.39 12.80 -3.62
C GLU A 54 1.95 12.48 -5.01
N LEU A 55 2.72 11.40 -5.13
CA LEU A 55 3.29 10.97 -6.40
C LEU A 55 2.18 10.72 -7.42
N PHE A 56 1.16 9.92 -7.09
CA PHE A 56 0.08 9.61 -8.03
C PHE A 56 -1.06 10.63 -8.07
N GLY A 57 -1.08 11.61 -7.16
CA GLY A 57 -2.18 12.57 -7.02
C GLY A 57 -3.49 11.92 -6.56
N PHE A 58 -3.43 10.80 -5.85
CA PHE A 58 -4.59 10.14 -5.27
C PHE A 58 -4.64 10.40 -3.77
N THR A 59 -5.83 10.65 -3.23
CA THR A 59 -6.01 10.70 -1.78
C THR A 59 -5.95 9.29 -1.19
N ARG A 60 -5.46 9.15 0.05
CA ARG A 60 -5.42 7.86 0.76
C ARG A 60 -6.76 7.11 0.72
N GLY A 61 -7.89 7.80 0.90
CA GLY A 61 -9.23 7.20 0.82
C GLY A 61 -9.63 6.64 -0.56
N GLN A 62 -9.03 7.11 -1.65
CA GLN A 62 -9.26 6.57 -3.00
C GLN A 62 -8.46 5.28 -3.26
N LEU A 63 -7.32 5.13 -2.57
CA LEU A 63 -6.41 3.98 -2.69
C LEU A 63 -6.73 2.87 -1.69
N LEU A 64 -7.20 3.22 -0.50
CA LEU A 64 -7.62 2.25 0.50
C LEU A 64 -8.68 1.30 -0.07
N ILE A 65 -8.57 0.02 0.30
CA ILE A 65 -9.47 -1.06 -0.11
C ILE A 65 -9.37 -1.41 -1.62
N LYS A 66 -8.62 -0.64 -2.43
CA LYS A 66 -8.31 -1.01 -3.82
C LYS A 66 -7.31 -2.17 -3.87
N SER A 67 -7.31 -2.90 -4.99
CA SER A 67 -6.38 -4.01 -5.18
C SER A 67 -4.93 -3.53 -5.25
N ALA A 68 -4.01 -4.29 -4.66
CA ALA A 68 -2.56 -4.13 -4.80
C ALA A 68 -2.05 -4.24 -6.25
N LEU A 69 -2.90 -4.71 -7.18
CA LEU A 69 -2.61 -4.70 -8.61
C LEU A 69 -2.67 -3.31 -9.23
N LEU A 70 -3.10 -2.28 -8.49
CA LEU A 70 -3.04 -0.87 -8.88
C LEU A 70 -3.69 -0.58 -10.26
N TYR A 71 -4.76 -1.29 -10.61
CA TYR A 71 -5.45 -1.14 -11.89
C TYR A 71 -5.86 0.30 -12.23
N ILE A 72 -6.19 1.11 -11.22
CA ILE A 72 -6.53 2.53 -11.36
C ILE A 72 -5.35 3.40 -11.84
N LEU A 73 -4.13 2.90 -11.71
CA LEU A 73 -2.89 3.55 -12.13
C LEU A 73 -2.39 2.99 -13.47
N HIS A 74 -3.10 2.04 -14.09
CA HIS A 74 -2.74 1.55 -15.41
C HIS A 74 -3.22 2.51 -16.50
N GLY A 75 -2.47 2.58 -17.59
CA GLY A 75 -2.85 3.32 -18.79
C GLY A 75 -2.41 2.59 -20.05
N GLU A 76 -2.51 3.28 -21.18
CA GLU A 76 -2.28 2.72 -22.52
C GLU A 76 -0.90 2.08 -22.71
N LEU A 77 0.16 2.70 -22.17
CA LEU A 77 1.53 2.17 -22.26
C LEU A 77 1.92 1.23 -21.10
N THR A 78 0.98 0.85 -20.22
CA THR A 78 1.27 -0.12 -19.17
C THR A 78 1.38 -1.51 -19.78
N SER A 79 2.59 -2.10 -19.73
CA SER A 79 2.84 -3.40 -20.34
C SER A 79 2.03 -4.51 -19.65
N ARG A 80 1.30 -5.29 -20.45
CA ARG A 80 0.59 -6.49 -19.97
C ARG A 80 1.52 -7.51 -19.34
N ALA A 81 2.78 -7.58 -19.79
CA ALA A 81 3.78 -8.48 -19.21
C ALA A 81 4.13 -8.06 -17.78
N SER A 82 4.33 -6.76 -17.53
CA SER A 82 4.57 -6.23 -16.18
C SER A 82 3.38 -6.46 -15.24
N ILE A 83 2.15 -6.30 -15.74
CA ILE A 83 0.94 -6.58 -14.96
C ILE A 83 0.86 -8.06 -14.58
N LYS A 84 1.15 -8.97 -15.52
CA LYS A 84 1.19 -10.42 -15.23
C LYS A 84 2.29 -10.77 -14.24
N ALA A 85 3.47 -10.17 -14.37
CA ALA A 85 4.58 -10.36 -13.43
C ALA A 85 4.19 -9.91 -12.02
N LEU A 86 3.58 -8.72 -11.88
CA LEU A 86 3.07 -8.22 -10.60
C LEU A 86 2.00 -9.15 -10.02
N HIS A 87 1.07 -9.63 -10.85
CA HIS A 87 0.05 -10.58 -10.41
C HIS A 87 0.65 -11.89 -9.92
N ASN A 88 1.65 -12.43 -10.63
CA ASN A 88 2.33 -13.64 -10.21
C ASN A 88 3.11 -13.43 -8.90
N ALA A 89 3.80 -12.31 -8.73
CA ALA A 89 4.50 -11.99 -7.48
C ALA A 89 3.52 -11.94 -6.30
N LEU A 90 2.38 -11.27 -6.47
CA LEU A 90 1.34 -11.17 -5.44
C LEU A 90 0.62 -12.50 -5.15
N CYS A 91 0.47 -13.38 -6.14
CA CYS A 91 -0.18 -14.69 -5.97
C CYS A 91 0.74 -15.75 -5.38
N ASN A 92 2.04 -15.66 -5.62
CA ASN A 92 3.02 -16.62 -5.09
C ASN A 92 3.63 -16.16 -3.76
N ASP A 93 3.28 -14.95 -3.28
CA ASP A 93 3.84 -14.33 -2.08
C ASP A 93 5.38 -14.31 -2.12
N VAL A 94 5.94 -13.99 -3.29
CA VAL A 94 7.39 -13.93 -3.56
C VAL A 94 7.82 -12.47 -3.68
N GLU A 95 8.88 -12.09 -2.98
CA GLU A 95 9.57 -10.80 -3.16
C GLU A 95 10.09 -10.72 -4.60
N SER A 96 9.72 -9.67 -5.33
CA SER A 96 10.03 -9.57 -6.75
C SER A 96 10.22 -8.13 -7.17
N GLU A 97 11.41 -7.83 -7.67
CA GLU A 97 11.71 -6.54 -8.26
C GLU A 97 11.14 -6.46 -9.69
N LEU A 98 10.18 -5.58 -9.90
CA LEU A 98 9.57 -5.37 -11.21
C LEU A 98 9.44 -3.90 -11.58
N ASN A 99 9.55 -3.64 -12.88
CA ASN A 99 9.39 -2.31 -13.47
C ASN A 99 8.03 -2.22 -14.17
N ILE A 100 7.15 -1.40 -13.61
CA ILE A 100 5.82 -1.12 -14.16
C ILE A 100 5.63 0.37 -14.42
N ARG A 101 5.06 0.71 -15.59
CA ARG A 101 4.69 2.07 -15.95
C ARG A 101 3.29 2.37 -15.44
N LEU A 102 3.18 3.39 -14.58
CA LEU A 102 1.95 3.79 -13.93
C LEU A 102 1.63 5.26 -14.24
N TYR A 103 0.35 5.60 -14.15
CA TYR A 103 -0.19 6.89 -14.51
C TYR A 103 -0.68 7.62 -13.27
N ARG A 104 -0.42 8.92 -13.27
CA ARG A 104 -0.94 9.84 -12.28
C ARG A 104 -2.43 10.10 -12.55
N LYS A 105 -3.19 10.47 -11.53
CA LYS A 105 -4.61 10.85 -11.66
C LYS A 105 -4.83 11.96 -12.69
N ASP A 106 -3.88 12.87 -12.81
CA ASP A 106 -3.88 14.02 -13.72
C ASP A 106 -3.55 13.63 -15.18
N GLY A 107 -3.35 12.34 -15.47
CA GLY A 107 -2.93 11.85 -16.80
C GLY A 107 -1.43 12.00 -17.08
N ALA A 108 -0.69 12.70 -16.21
CA ALA A 108 0.77 12.79 -16.30
C ALA A 108 1.40 11.39 -16.17
N LYS A 109 2.25 11.04 -17.15
CA LYS A 109 3.03 9.80 -17.15
C LYS A 109 4.06 9.85 -16.02
N LEU A 110 4.04 8.85 -15.14
CA LEU A 110 5.10 8.64 -14.17
C LEU A 110 5.94 7.44 -14.58
N GLU A 111 7.25 7.64 -14.62
CA GLU A 111 8.17 6.59 -14.97
C GLU A 111 8.51 5.75 -13.74
N LEU A 112 8.35 4.43 -13.93
CA LEU A 112 8.83 3.32 -13.10
C LEU A 112 8.53 3.41 -11.59
N LEU A 113 7.63 2.55 -11.12
CA LEU A 113 7.78 2.04 -9.75
C LEU A 113 8.54 0.73 -9.79
N LYS A 114 9.62 0.73 -9.03
CA LYS A 114 10.25 -0.47 -8.51
C LYS A 114 9.39 -0.96 -7.34
N ILE A 115 8.63 -2.02 -7.58
CA ILE A 115 7.91 -2.72 -6.52
C ILE A 115 8.88 -3.77 -5.97
N LEU A 116 9.09 -3.74 -4.65
CA LEU A 116 9.84 -4.73 -3.88
C LEU A 116 8.83 -5.55 -3.07
#